data_AF-A0A3C1DY26-F1
#
_entry.id   AF-A0A3C1DY26-F1
#
_cell.length_a   1.000
_cell.length_b   1.000
_cell.length_c   1.000
_cell.angle_alpha   90.00
_cell.angle_beta   90.00
_cell.angle_gamma   90.00
#
_symmetry.space_group_name_H-M   'P 1'
#
loop_
_entity.id
_entity.type
_entity.pdbx_description
1 polymer ?
#
loop_
_entity_poly.entity_id
_entity_poly.type
_entity_poly.pdbx_seq_one_letter_code
_entity_poly.pdbx_strand_id
1 'polypeptide(L)' 'PNQFAQIIDQSGQVPMMVSEVRRRKALAVVLGQATVTDTAGKAVDLSDFVRPGGEEEAPAVEAEASPSDDPAAVKF' A
#
# COMPACT_ATOMS: atom_id res chain seq x y z
N PRO A 1 9.49 -6.81 -15.66
CA PRO A 1 8.46 -6.26 -14.73
C PRO A 1 7.82 -7.33 -13.83
N ASN A 2 7.17 -8.37 -14.40
CA ASN A 2 6.46 -9.40 -13.62
C ASN A 2 7.36 -10.30 -12.75
N GLN A 3 8.62 -10.52 -13.13
CA GLN A 3 9.55 -11.32 -12.31
C GLN A 3 9.83 -10.69 -10.94
N PHE A 4 9.83 -9.36 -10.81
CA PHE A 4 10.07 -8.70 -9.53
C PHE A 4 8.90 -8.91 -8.56
N ALA A 5 7.67 -8.80 -9.06
CA ALA A 5 6.47 -9.09 -8.28
C ALA A 5 6.42 -10.56 -7.85
N GLN A 6 6.77 -11.50 -8.73
CA GLN A 6 6.84 -12.93 -8.42
C GLN A 6 7.88 -13.25 -7.32
N ILE A 7 9.03 -12.58 -7.31
CA ILE A 7 10.06 -12.77 -6.27
C ILE A 7 9.60 -12.21 -4.91
N ILE A 8 8.94 -11.05 -4.90
CA ILE A 8 8.37 -10.47 -3.66
C ILE A 8 7.27 -11.37 -3.09
N ASP A 9 6.44 -11.92 -3.96
CA ASP A 9 5.35 -12.83 -3.59
C ASP A 9 5.90 -14.16 -3.05
N GLN A 10 6.85 -14.78 -3.74
CA GLN A 10 7.51 -16.02 -3.30
C GLN A 10 8.29 -15.87 -1.99
N SER A 11 8.81 -14.67 -1.71
CA SER A 11 9.48 -14.38 -0.44
C SER A 11 8.51 -14.01 0.69
N GLY A 12 7.19 -14.06 0.45
CA GLY A 12 6.17 -13.75 1.45
C GLY A 12 6.22 -12.30 1.94
N GLN A 13 6.79 -11.39 1.15
CA GLN A 13 6.99 -9.99 1.54
C GLN A 13 5.77 -9.10 1.24
N VAL A 14 4.84 -9.58 0.41
CA VAL A 14 3.61 -8.83 0.05
C VAL A 14 2.79 -8.41 1.28
N PRO A 15 2.50 -9.29 2.27
CA PRO A 15 1.76 -8.89 3.47
C PRO A 15 2.46 -7.78 4.27
N MET A 16 3.80 -7.79 4.31
CA MET A 16 4.59 -6.75 4.98
C MET A 16 4.59 -5.43 4.22
N MET A 17 4.60 -5.45 2.88
CA MET A 17 4.45 -4.23 2.08
C MET A 17 3.07 -3.59 2.26
N VAL A 18 2.00 -4.39 2.31
CA VAL A 18 0.64 -3.90 2.54
C VAL A 18 0.50 -3.26 3.93
N SER A 19 1.11 -3.85 4.96
CA SER A 19 1.08 -3.29 6.32
C SER A 19 1.82 -1.95 6.40
N GLU A 20 2.94 -1.81 5.71
CA GLU A 20 3.70 -0.56 5.63
C GLU A 20 2.92 0.52 4.84
N VAL A 21 2.22 0.18 3.76
CA VAL A 21 1.34 1.12 3.04
C VAL A 21 0.22 1.61 3.96
N ARG A 22 -0.43 0.71 4.71
CA ARG A 22 -1.46 1.09 5.69
C ARG A 22 -0.90 2.03 6.76
N ARG A 23 0.29 1.74 7.28
CA ARG A 23 0.98 2.59 8.26
C ARG A 23 1.25 3.99 7.71
N ARG A 24 1.77 4.10 6.48
CA ARG A 24 2.01 5.40 5.83
C ARG A 24 0.72 6.19 5.64
N LYS A 25 -0.36 5.53 5.23
CA LYS A 25 -1.69 6.17 5.11
C LYS A 25 -2.20 6.69 6.46
N ALA A 26 -2.08 5.89 7.52
CA ALA A 26 -2.49 6.30 8.86
C ALA A 26 -1.70 7.52 9.34
N LEU A 27 -0.38 7.53 9.13
CA LEU A 27 0.46 8.69 9.46
C LEU A 27 0.06 9.94 8.67
N ALA A 28 -0.26 9.79 7.38
CA ALA A 28 -0.72 10.92 6.58
C ALA A 28 -2.05 11.51 7.12
N VAL A 29 -3.00 10.66 7.52
CA VAL A 29 -4.26 11.12 8.12
C VAL A 29 -4.00 11.87 9.44
N VAL A 30 -3.15 11.34 10.30
CA VAL A 30 -2.81 11.97 11.59
C VAL A 30 -2.12 13.32 11.37
N LEU A 31 -1.16 13.38 10.45
CA LEU A 31 -0.44 14.62 10.14
C LEU A 31 -1.35 15.68 9.50
N GLY A 32 -2.35 15.28 8.71
CA GLY A 32 -3.35 16.21 8.16
C GLY A 32 -4.25 16.86 9.23
N GLN A 33 -4.32 16.30 10.44
CA GLN A 33 -5.08 16.84 11.57
C GLN A 33 -4.21 17.53 12.62
N ALA A 34 -2.89 17.36 12.56
CA ALA A 34 -1.96 17.86 13.56
C ALA A 34 -1.40 19.24 13.19
N THR A 35 -1.30 20.13 14.17
CA THR A 35 -0.56 21.40 14.01
C THR A 35 0.93 21.14 14.24
N VAL A 36 1.74 21.37 13.21
CA VAL A 36 3.20 21.20 13.29
C VAL A 36 3.87 22.57 13.40
N THR A 37 4.76 22.73 14.39
CA THR A 37 5.57 23.94 14.59
C THR A 37 7.06 23.61 14.58
N ASP A 38 7.88 24.55 14.11
CA ASP A 38 9.34 24.45 14.22
C ASP A 38 9.84 24.74 15.66
N THR A 39 11.15 24.68 15.86
CA THR A 39 11.80 24.97 17.16
C THR A 39 11.66 26.42 17.61
N ALA A 40 11.36 27.35 16.69
CA ALA A 40 11.08 28.76 16.97
C ALA A 40 9.57 29.05 17.12
N GLY A 41 8.70 28.03 17.06
CA GLY A 41 7.25 28.14 17.20
C GLY A 41 6.51 28.59 15.94
N LYS A 42 7.16 28.61 14.76
CA LYS A 42 6.50 28.93 13.50
C LYS A 42 5.72 27.73 12.98
N ALA A 43 4.50 27.94 12.49
CA ALA A 43 3.73 26.89 11.85
C ALA A 43 4.43 26.41 10.56
N VAL A 44 4.50 25.09 10.37
CA VAL A 44 5.06 24.44 9.18
C VAL A 44 3.92 23.81 8.40
N ASP A 45 3.81 24.17 7.12
CA ASP A 45 2.84 23.57 6.20
C ASP A 45 3.42 22.28 5.61
N LEU A 46 2.66 21.20 5.73
CA LEU A 46 3.00 19.86 5.24
C LEU A 46 2.02 19.36 4.18
N SER A 47 1.06 20.19 3.74
CA SER A 47 -0.02 19.80 2.82
C SER A 47 0.49 19.20 1.50
N ASP A 48 1.60 19.71 0.97
CA ASP A 48 2.25 19.19 -0.25
C ASP A 48 2.81 17.77 -0.09
N PHE A 49 3.15 17.36 1.14
CA PHE A 49 3.77 16.07 1.46
C PHE A 49 2.78 15.07 2.04
N VAL A 50 1.65 15.57 2.54
CA VAL A 50 0.65 14.83 3.28
C VAL A 50 -0.69 14.99 2.55
N ARG A 51 -0.82 14.33 1.41
CA ARG A 51 -2.13 14.16 0.77
C ARG A 51 -2.84 12.98 1.44
N PRO A 52 -4.01 13.18 2.06
CA PRO A 52 -4.78 12.05 2.59
C PRO A 52 -5.03 11.09 1.42
N GLY A 53 -4.52 9.86 1.54
CA GLY A 53 -4.37 8.89 0.45
C GLY A 53 -5.66 8.26 -0.08
N GLY A 54 -6.65 9.10 -0.40
CA GLY A 54 -7.93 8.78 -1.02
C GLY A 54 -8.25 9.61 -2.29
N GLU A 55 -7.43 10.58 -2.68
CA GLU A 55 -7.58 11.32 -3.95
C GLU A 55 -6.66 10.83 -5.08
N GLU A 56 -5.79 9.85 -4.82
CA GLU A 56 -5.17 9.08 -5.89
C GLU A 56 -6.15 8.00 -6.32
N GLU A 57 -6.67 8.15 -7.54
CA GLU A 57 -7.28 7.08 -8.33
C GLU A 57 -6.35 5.87 -8.24
N ALA A 58 -6.70 4.90 -7.41
CA ALA A 58 -5.91 3.68 -7.28
C ALA A 58 -5.79 3.08 -8.68
N PRO A 59 -4.60 2.67 -9.15
CA PRO A 59 -4.56 1.79 -10.29
C PRO A 59 -5.38 0.56 -9.89
N ALA A 60 -6.46 0.31 -10.61
CA ALA A 60 -7.22 -0.92 -10.52
C ALA A 60 -6.26 -2.06 -10.85
N VAL A 61 -5.58 -2.59 -9.84
CA VAL A 61 -4.99 -3.92 -9.90
C VAL A 61 -6.18 -4.86 -9.84
N GLU A 62 -6.71 -5.17 -11.03
CA GLU A 62 -7.57 -6.33 -11.25
C GLU A 62 -6.83 -7.54 -10.70
N ALA A 63 -7.25 -7.96 -9.50
CA ALA A 63 -6.95 -9.27 -8.99
C ALA A 63 -7.77 -10.28 -9.81
N GLU A 64 -7.26 -10.66 -10.99
CA GLU A 64 -7.65 -11.91 -11.63
C GLU A 64 -7.03 -13.06 -10.82
N ALA A 65 -7.65 -13.34 -9.66
CA ALA A 65 -7.51 -14.61 -8.99
C ALA A 65 -8.35 -15.65 -9.74
N SER A 66 -7.74 -16.35 -10.69
CA SER A 66 -8.26 -17.64 -11.17
C SER A 66 -7.55 -18.77 -10.42
N PRO A 67 -8.14 -19.36 -9.35
CA PRO A 67 -7.72 -20.66 -8.89
C PRO A 67 -8.36 -21.71 -9.80
N SER A 68 -7.68 -22.09 -10.87
CA SER A 68 -7.97 -23.37 -11.54
C SER A 68 -6.97 -24.39 -11.02
N ASP A 69 -7.24 -24.91 -9.83
CA ASP A 69 -6.56 -26.08 -9.27
C ASP A 69 -7.66 -27.12 -8.99
N ASP A 70 -8.04 -27.86 -10.04
CA ASP A 70 -8.87 -29.05 -9.92
C ASP A 70 -7.99 -30.29 -10.18
N PRO A 71 -7.44 -30.92 -9.13
CA PRO A 71 -6.64 -32.14 -9.29
C PRO A 71 -7.47 -33.42 -9.47
N ALA A 72 -8.78 -33.36 -9.74
CA ALA A 72 -9.66 -34.55 -9.73
C ALA A 72 -9.93 -35.22 -11.10
N ALA A 73 -9.11 -35.00 -12.14
CA ALA A 73 -9.35 -35.54 -13.48
C ALA A 73 -8.18 -36.31 -14.12
N VAL A 74 -7.37 -37.06 -13.36
CA VAL A 74 -6.54 -38.13 -13.94
C VAL A 74 -6.90 -39.46 -13.30
N LYS A 75 -7.82 -40.15 -13.96
CA LYS A 75 -8.22 -41.52 -13.67
C LYS A 75 -7.76 -42.37 -14.85
N PHE A 76 -6.59 -42.98 -14.76
CA PHE A 76 -6.19 -44.18 -15.50
C PHE A 76 -5.14 -44.95 -14.68
#